data_AF-A0A850C722-F1
#
_entry.id   AF-A0A850C722-F1
#
_cell.length_a   1.000
_cell.length_b   1.000
_cell.length_c   1.000
_cell.angle_alpha   90.00
_cell.angle_beta   90.00
_cell.angle_gamma   90.00
#
_symmetry.space_group_name_H-M   'P 1'
#
loop_
_entity.id
_entity.type
_entity.pdbx_description
1 polymer ?
#
loop_
_entity_poly.entity_id
_entity_poly.type
_entity_poly.pdbx_seq_one_letter_code
_entity_poly.pdbx_strand_id
1 'polypeptide(L)'
;MPSAQQNEISALTLLAFAQLSEKSAWKDAASPMLRVHDILVEIKKRYGREYAENSRETIRRRVLHQFEQAGIVVRNADDPTRPTNSGLNNYMLSDSALNVLRTYGSLKWKARVKNFIDQQGRLLDVYQKAREQTKIPLQWEDQSFAIPEQCQNCLYRTR
;
A
#
# COMPACT_ATOMS: atom_id res chain seq x y z
N MET A 1 5.96 -9.43 -9.82
CA MET A 1 6.49 -8.95 -8.53
C MET A 1 7.84 -9.60 -8.24
N PRO A 2 8.86 -8.84 -7.80
CA PRO A 2 10.14 -9.38 -7.31
C PRO A 2 9.97 -10.47 -6.24
N SER A 3 10.92 -11.40 -6.17
CA SER A 3 10.91 -12.56 -5.25
C SER A 3 10.81 -12.18 -3.77
N ALA A 4 11.47 -11.09 -3.37
CA ALA A 4 11.41 -10.55 -2.00
C ALA A 4 10.01 -10.02 -1.60
N GLN A 5 9.07 -9.95 -2.54
CA GLN A 5 7.69 -9.52 -2.32
C GLN A 5 6.71 -10.70 -2.21
N GLN A 6 7.14 -11.91 -2.56
CA GLN A 6 6.35 -13.15 -2.45
C GLN A 6 6.46 -13.77 -1.05
N ASN A 7 6.45 -12.94 -0.02
CA ASN A 7 6.51 -13.39 1.37
C ASN A 7 5.10 -13.72 1.87
N GLU A 8 5.01 -14.62 2.85
CA GLU A 8 3.74 -15.03 3.47
C GLU A 8 2.89 -13.82 3.90
N ILE A 9 3.51 -12.80 4.49
CA ILE A 9 2.83 -11.56 4.90
C ILE A 9 2.14 -10.85 3.72
N SER A 10 2.80 -10.78 2.56
CA SER A 10 2.23 -10.14 1.37
C SER A 10 1.03 -10.92 0.85
N ALA A 11 1.13 -12.25 0.81
CA ALA A 11 0.04 -13.12 0.39
C ALA A 11 -1.17 -13.03 1.34
N LEU A 12 -0.93 -13.10 2.64
CA LEU A 12 -1.98 -12.96 3.66
C LEU A 12 -2.61 -11.56 3.64
N THR A 13 -1.81 -10.51 3.40
CA THR A 13 -2.32 -9.15 3.23
C THR A 13 -3.25 -9.03 2.03
N LEU A 14 -2.88 -9.60 0.87
CA LEU A 14 -3.72 -9.61 -0.32
C LEU A 14 -5.03 -10.35 -0.07
N LEU A 15 -4.96 -11.51 0.58
CA LEU A 15 -6.13 -12.32 0.91
C LEU A 15 -7.06 -11.64 1.91
N ALA A 16 -6.50 -10.94 2.90
CA ALA A 16 -7.26 -10.14 3.86
C ALA A 16 -8.01 -9.01 3.14
N PHE A 17 -7.35 -8.28 2.23
CA PHE A 17 -8.04 -7.29 1.39
C PHE A 17 -9.16 -7.89 0.54
N ALA A 18 -8.95 -9.09 0.01
CA ALA A 18 -9.94 -9.80 -0.79
C ALA A 18 -11.09 -10.37 0.06
N GLN A 19 -11.02 -10.30 1.40
CA GLN A 19 -11.94 -10.96 2.34
C GLN A 19 -12.11 -12.45 2.05
N LEU A 20 -11.05 -13.11 1.58
CA LEU A 20 -11.06 -14.55 1.31
C LEU A 20 -10.58 -15.33 2.53
N SER A 21 -10.93 -16.61 2.57
CA SER A 21 -10.42 -17.61 3.51
C SER A 21 -10.14 -18.89 2.70
N GLU A 22 -9.51 -19.88 3.31
CA GLU A 22 -9.20 -21.16 2.63
C GLU A 22 -10.43 -21.86 2.03
N LYS A 23 -11.62 -21.58 2.57
CA LYS A 23 -12.90 -22.15 2.12
C LYS A 23 -13.66 -21.23 1.16
N SER A 24 -13.20 -19.99 0.96
CA SER A 24 -13.88 -19.01 0.13
C SER A 24 -13.51 -19.20 -1.34
N ALA A 25 -14.49 -19.11 -2.23
CA ALA A 25 -14.20 -19.12 -3.65
C ALA A 25 -13.66 -17.75 -4.08
N TRP A 26 -12.69 -17.74 -4.99
CA TRP A 26 -12.08 -16.50 -5.50
C TRP A 26 -13.10 -15.53 -6.09
N LYS A 27 -14.18 -16.04 -6.70
CA LYS A 27 -15.30 -15.25 -7.24
C LYS A 27 -16.01 -14.38 -6.19
N ASP A 28 -15.94 -14.76 -4.92
CA ASP A 28 -16.60 -14.07 -3.81
C ASP A 28 -15.71 -13.00 -3.18
N ALA A 29 -14.54 -12.74 -3.77
CA ALA A 29 -13.63 -11.69 -3.32
C ALA A 29 -14.35 -10.35 -3.21
N ALA A 30 -14.12 -9.64 -2.10
CA ALA A 30 -14.61 -8.30 -1.84
C ALA A 30 -13.45 -7.31 -1.75
N SER A 31 -13.77 -6.02 -1.64
CA SER A 31 -12.76 -4.96 -1.48
C SER A 31 -13.23 -3.91 -0.47
N PRO A 32 -13.36 -4.26 0.82
CA PRO A 32 -13.62 -3.26 1.85
C PRO A 32 -12.44 -2.30 1.99
N MET A 33 -12.72 -1.08 2.45
CA MET A 33 -11.68 -0.16 2.89
C MET A 33 -11.16 -0.60 4.26
N LEU A 34 -9.88 -0.95 4.34
CA LEU A 34 -9.22 -1.43 5.55
C LEU A 34 -8.05 -0.52 5.93
N ARG A 35 -7.87 -0.26 7.22
CA ARG A 35 -6.63 0.32 7.75
C ARG A 35 -5.62 -0.78 8.01
N VAL A 36 -4.35 -0.40 8.23
CA VAL A 36 -3.27 -1.37 8.53
C VAL A 36 -3.60 -2.25 9.74
N HIS A 37 -4.24 -1.67 10.77
CA HIS A 37 -4.69 -2.43 11.94
C HIS A 37 -5.76 -3.46 11.58
N ASP A 38 -6.76 -3.06 10.79
CA ASP A 38 -7.86 -3.95 10.37
C ASP A 38 -7.34 -5.12 9.53
N ILE A 39 -6.31 -4.90 8.69
CA ILE A 39 -5.64 -5.96 7.94
C ILE A 39 -5.04 -7.01 8.89
N LEU A 40 -4.34 -6.58 9.94
CA LEU A 40 -3.76 -7.50 10.93
C LEU A 40 -4.84 -8.31 11.65
N VAL A 41 -5.94 -7.66 12.01
CA VAL A 41 -7.10 -8.31 12.64
C VAL A 41 -7.72 -9.34 11.70
N GLU A 42 -7.93 -9.00 10.42
CA GLU A 42 -8.49 -9.93 9.43
C GLU A 42 -7.55 -11.11 9.17
N ILE A 43 -6.23 -10.90 9.11
CA ILE A 43 -5.26 -11.99 8.99
C ILE A 43 -5.34 -12.92 10.20
N LYS A 44 -5.35 -12.37 11.42
CA LYS A 44 -5.49 -13.16 12.65
C LYS A 44 -6.80 -13.96 12.66
N LYS A 45 -7.91 -13.32 12.29
CA LYS A 45 -9.25 -13.92 12.30
C LYS A 45 -9.41 -15.04 11.27
N ARG A 46 -8.86 -14.87 10.06
CA ARG A 46 -9.09 -15.79 8.94
C ARG A 46 -8.06 -16.91 8.85
N TYR A 47 -6.82 -16.62 9.26
CA TYR A 47 -5.67 -17.50 9.06
C TYR A 47 -4.96 -17.87 10.36
N GLY A 48 -5.41 -17.36 11.52
CA GLY A 48 -4.80 -17.65 12.82
C GLY A 48 -3.38 -17.09 12.97
N ARG A 49 -2.93 -16.22 12.05
CA ARG A 49 -1.59 -15.62 12.09
C ARG A 49 -1.61 -14.30 12.82
N GLU A 50 -0.94 -14.27 13.96
CA GLU A 50 -0.78 -13.07 14.78
C GLU A 50 0.57 -12.41 14.50
N TYR A 51 0.53 -11.12 14.21
CA TYR A 51 1.72 -10.31 14.03
C TYR A 51 1.78 -9.25 15.11
N ALA A 52 2.99 -9.00 15.63
CA ALA A 52 3.22 -7.96 16.61
C ALA A 52 3.01 -6.56 16.01
N GLU A 53 2.70 -5.58 16.87
CA GLU A 53 2.38 -4.19 16.49
C GLU A 53 3.45 -3.53 15.61
N ASN A 54 4.73 -3.84 15.85
CA ASN A 54 5.87 -3.38 15.05
C ASN A 54 5.79 -3.81 13.56
N SER A 55 5.05 -4.88 13.26
CA SER A 55 4.85 -5.38 11.90
C SER A 55 3.95 -4.47 11.05
N ARG A 56 3.19 -3.57 11.68
CA ARG A 56 2.40 -2.54 10.96
C ARG A 56 3.26 -1.73 10.01
N GLU A 57 4.46 -1.34 10.47
CA GLU A 57 5.36 -0.54 9.66
C GLU A 57 5.97 -1.34 8.51
N THR A 58 6.25 -2.63 8.74
CA THR A 58 6.67 -3.56 7.70
C THR A 58 5.60 -3.70 6.62
N ILE A 59 4.33 -3.92 7.01
CA ILE A 59 3.21 -4.02 6.06
C ILE A 59 3.07 -2.71 5.28
N ARG A 60 3.12 -1.56 5.97
CA ARG A 60 3.00 -0.25 5.32
C ARG A 60 4.12 0.02 4.33
N ARG A 61 5.39 -0.12 4.73
CA ARG A 61 6.54 0.23 3.89
C ARG A 61 6.86 -0.81 2.84
N ARG A 62 6.73 -2.10 3.16
CA ARG A 62 7.21 -3.19 2.29
C ARG A 62 6.10 -3.83 1.47
N VAL A 63 4.86 -3.88 1.95
CA VAL A 63 3.77 -4.55 1.22
C VAL A 63 2.87 -3.52 0.54
N LEU A 64 2.26 -2.63 1.31
CA LEU A 64 1.28 -1.68 0.81
C LEU A 64 1.87 -0.70 -0.20
N HIS A 65 3.09 -0.21 0.04
CA HIS A 65 3.75 0.68 -0.91
C HIS A 65 3.98 0.00 -2.28
N GLN A 66 4.34 -1.28 -2.28
CA GLN A 66 4.54 -2.03 -3.52
C GLN A 66 3.22 -2.35 -4.20
N PHE A 67 2.16 -2.64 -3.42
CA PHE A 67 0.82 -2.88 -3.96
C PHE A 67 0.23 -1.60 -4.56
N GLU A 68 0.51 -0.44 -3.97
CA GLU A 68 0.16 0.88 -4.51
C GLU A 68 0.92 1.14 -5.82
N GLN A 69 2.24 0.95 -5.85
CA GLN A 69 3.05 1.07 -7.09
C GLN A 69 2.59 0.08 -8.17
N ALA A 70 2.13 -1.11 -7.79
CA ALA A 70 1.60 -2.12 -8.69
C ALA A 70 0.10 -1.95 -8.99
N GLY A 71 -0.56 -0.86 -8.53
CA GLY A 71 -1.98 -0.55 -8.79
C GLY A 71 -2.97 -1.62 -8.33
N ILE A 72 -2.52 -2.49 -7.43
CA ILE A 72 -3.34 -3.54 -6.83
C ILE A 72 -4.23 -2.92 -5.75
N VAL A 73 -3.68 -1.95 -5.02
CA VAL A 73 -4.34 -1.27 -3.92
C VAL A 73 -4.42 0.23 -4.18
N VAL A 74 -5.57 0.81 -3.88
CA VAL A 74 -5.82 2.25 -3.83
C VAL A 74 -5.78 2.68 -2.37
N ARG A 75 -4.93 3.66 -2.07
CA ARG A 75 -4.85 4.28 -0.75
C ARG A 75 -5.78 5.48 -0.66
N ASN A 76 -6.51 5.57 0.45
CA ASN A 76 -7.49 6.60 0.80
C ASN A 76 -8.52 6.80 -0.31
N ALA A 77 -9.25 5.73 -0.62
CA ALA A 77 -10.30 5.78 -1.62
C ALA A 77 -11.47 6.70 -1.20
N ASP A 78 -11.64 6.93 0.11
CA ASP A 78 -12.58 7.89 0.68
C ASP A 78 -12.10 9.35 0.58
N ASP A 79 -10.82 9.59 0.84
CA ASP A 79 -10.22 10.94 0.88
C ASP A 79 -8.79 10.93 0.32
N PRO A 80 -8.61 11.18 -0.99
CA PRO A 80 -7.31 11.21 -1.64
C PRO A 80 -6.34 12.24 -1.06
N THR A 81 -6.82 13.24 -0.32
CA THR A 81 -6.03 14.36 0.23
C THR A 81 -5.35 14.00 1.54
N ARG A 82 -5.77 12.91 2.19
CA ARG A 82 -5.25 12.51 3.49
C ARG A 82 -3.73 12.29 3.44
N PRO A 83 -2.97 12.86 4.40
CA PRO A 83 -1.52 12.79 4.40
C PRO A 83 -1.01 11.36 4.57
N THR A 84 0.11 11.04 3.90
CA THR A 84 0.72 9.69 3.88
C THR A 84 1.12 9.16 5.26
N ASN A 85 1.33 10.07 6.22
CA ASN A 85 1.70 9.84 7.61
C ASN A 85 0.50 9.80 8.57
N SER A 86 -0.74 9.95 8.07
CA SER A 86 -1.95 9.82 8.88
C SER A 86 -2.14 8.38 9.39
N GLY A 87 -2.49 8.25 10.67
CA GLY A 87 -2.94 6.98 11.26
C GLY A 87 -4.30 6.51 10.72
N LEU A 88 -5.04 7.39 10.04
CA LEU A 88 -6.36 7.11 9.45
C LEU A 88 -6.27 6.63 7.99
N ASN A 89 -5.06 6.39 7.48
CA ASN A 89 -4.89 5.90 6.13
C ASN A 89 -5.58 4.54 5.95
N ASN A 90 -6.44 4.45 4.94
CA ASN A 90 -7.09 3.23 4.53
C ASN A 90 -6.67 2.82 3.12
N TYR A 91 -6.97 1.57 2.80
CA TYR A 91 -6.54 0.90 1.59
C TYR A 91 -7.67 -0.01 1.13
N MET A 92 -7.87 -0.11 -0.17
CA MET A 92 -8.80 -1.07 -0.80
C MET A 92 -8.19 -1.63 -2.09
N LEU A 93 -8.67 -2.77 -2.57
CA LEU A 93 -8.26 -3.27 -3.88
C LEU A 93 -8.79 -2.36 -4.98
N SER A 94 -8.00 -2.20 -6.04
CA SER A 94 -8.51 -1.58 -7.27
C SER A 94 -9.55 -2.50 -7.92
N ASP A 95 -10.54 -1.92 -8.60
CA ASP A 95 -11.56 -2.71 -9.31
C ASP A 95 -10.95 -3.66 -10.33
N SER A 96 -9.87 -3.23 -10.99
CA SER A 96 -9.14 -4.05 -11.94
C SER A 96 -8.48 -5.25 -11.25
N ALA A 97 -7.83 -5.05 -10.09
CA ALA A 97 -7.26 -6.14 -9.31
C ALA A 97 -8.32 -7.09 -8.77
N LEU A 98 -9.45 -6.56 -8.27
CA LEU A 98 -10.56 -7.36 -7.78
C LEU A 98 -11.16 -8.23 -8.89
N ASN A 99 -11.36 -7.66 -10.08
CA ASN A 99 -11.86 -8.40 -11.25
C ASN A 99 -10.89 -9.50 -11.70
N VAL A 100 -9.59 -9.24 -11.65
CA VAL A 100 -8.58 -10.27 -11.84
C VAL A 100 -8.85 -11.37 -10.82
N LEU A 101 -8.72 -11.09 -9.51
CA LEU A 101 -8.89 -12.07 -8.42
C LEU A 101 -10.15 -12.92 -8.57
N ARG A 102 -11.31 -12.32 -8.86
CA ARG A 102 -12.58 -13.05 -9.03
C ARG A 102 -12.59 -14.06 -10.18
N THR A 103 -11.74 -13.85 -11.18
CA THR A 103 -11.63 -14.76 -12.34
C THR A 103 -10.54 -15.81 -12.17
N TYR A 104 -9.87 -15.87 -11.02
CA TYR A 104 -8.81 -16.85 -10.77
C TYR A 104 -9.32 -18.28 -10.95
N GLY A 105 -8.55 -19.10 -11.66
CA GLY A 105 -8.93 -20.47 -12.02
C GLY A 105 -9.91 -20.60 -13.19
N SER A 106 -10.40 -19.49 -13.76
CA SER A 106 -11.24 -19.51 -14.96
C SER A 106 -10.42 -19.36 -16.25
N LEU A 107 -11.00 -19.78 -17.38
CA LEU A 107 -10.41 -19.56 -18.72
C LEU A 107 -10.15 -18.07 -19.04
N LYS A 108 -10.90 -17.17 -18.40
CA LYS A 108 -10.80 -15.72 -18.59
C LYS A 108 -9.66 -15.08 -17.80
N TRP A 109 -9.05 -15.79 -16.85
CA TRP A 109 -8.01 -15.26 -15.95
C TRP A 109 -6.84 -14.62 -16.72
N LYS A 110 -6.24 -15.35 -17.66
CA LYS A 110 -5.06 -14.87 -18.40
C LYS A 110 -5.36 -13.58 -19.18
N ALA A 111 -6.54 -13.48 -19.79
CA ALA A 111 -6.97 -12.27 -20.49
C ALA A 111 -7.17 -11.09 -19.53
N ARG A 112 -7.75 -11.33 -18.35
CA ARG A 112 -7.93 -10.30 -17.32
C ARG A 112 -6.60 -9.82 -16.75
N VAL A 113 -5.65 -10.72 -16.50
CA VAL A 113 -4.29 -10.37 -16.07
C VAL A 113 -3.59 -9.51 -17.13
N LYS A 114 -3.69 -9.88 -18.41
CA LYS A 114 -3.12 -9.07 -19.49
C LYS A 114 -3.72 -7.65 -19.51
N ASN A 115 -5.05 -7.55 -19.49
CA ASN A 115 -5.73 -6.25 -19.45
C ASN A 115 -5.33 -5.43 -18.22
N PHE A 116 -5.14 -6.07 -17.07
CA PHE A 116 -4.66 -5.41 -15.86
C PHE A 116 -3.25 -4.83 -16.05
N ILE A 117 -2.32 -5.62 -16.60
CA ILE A 117 -0.95 -5.17 -16.88
C ILE A 117 -0.94 -4.02 -17.90
N ASP A 118 -1.74 -4.12 -18.95
CA ASP A 118 -1.82 -3.09 -20.00
C ASP A 118 -2.42 -1.78 -19.47
N GLN A 119 -3.37 -1.86 -18.52
CA GLN A 119 -4.02 -0.70 -17.90
C GLN A 119 -3.27 -0.14 -16.70
N GLN A 120 -2.27 -0.87 -16.18
CA GLN A 120 -1.59 -0.57 -14.94
C GLN A 120 -0.99 0.85 -14.92
N GLY A 121 -0.29 1.25 -15.99
CA GLY A 121 0.27 2.59 -16.10
C GLY A 121 -0.80 3.68 -16.10
N ARG A 122 -1.87 3.48 -16.88
CA ARG A 122 -2.99 4.44 -16.96
C ARG A 122 -3.74 4.58 -15.64
N LEU A 123 -3.91 3.48 -14.89
CA LEU A 123 -4.58 3.51 -13.59
C LEU A 123 -3.77 4.31 -12.58
N LEU A 124 -2.45 4.09 -12.52
CA LEU A 124 -1.56 4.89 -11.67
C LEU A 124 -1.65 6.38 -12.01
N ASP A 125 -1.64 6.75 -13.29
CA ASP A 125 -1.78 8.14 -13.72
C ASP A 125 -3.10 8.76 -13.27
N VAL A 126 -4.22 8.03 -13.37
CA VAL A 126 -5.54 8.53 -12.94
C VAL A 126 -5.55 8.77 -11.43
N TYR A 127 -5.06 7.82 -10.64
CA TYR A 127 -5.02 7.96 -9.18
C TYR A 127 -4.00 9.00 -8.71
N GLN A 128 -2.89 9.17 -9.44
CA GLN A 128 -1.90 10.21 -9.16
C GLN A 128 -2.43 11.60 -9.51
N LYS A 129 -3.07 11.78 -10.67
CA LYS A 129 -3.68 13.06 -11.08
C LYS A 129 -4.77 13.52 -10.11
N ALA A 130 -5.62 12.61 -9.64
CA ALA A 130 -6.62 12.94 -8.62
C ALA A 130 -5.97 13.49 -7.33
N ARG A 131 -4.76 13.02 -6.98
CA ARG A 131 -4.00 13.55 -5.84
C ARG A 131 -3.34 14.87 -6.16
N GLU A 132 -2.75 15.03 -7.33
CA GLU A 132 -2.06 16.26 -7.75
C GLU A 132 -3.00 17.45 -7.88
N GLN A 133 -4.19 17.24 -8.44
CA GLN A 133 -5.24 18.26 -8.52
C GLN A 133 -5.68 18.78 -7.16
N THR A 134 -5.41 18.02 -6.09
CA THR A 134 -5.79 18.38 -4.72
C THR A 134 -4.59 18.78 -3.84
N LYS A 135 -3.39 18.90 -4.42
CA LYS A 135 -2.24 19.48 -3.71
C LYS A 135 -2.33 21.00 -3.77
N ILE A 136 -2.31 21.65 -2.61
CA ILE A 136 -2.04 23.08 -2.51
C ILE A 136 -0.55 23.27 -2.86
N PRO A 137 -0.19 24.09 -3.87
CA PRO A 137 1.20 24.34 -4.21
C PRO A 137 1.88 25.04 -3.02
N LEU A 138 2.87 24.37 -2.43
CA LEU A 138 3.76 24.99 -1.46
C LEU A 138 4.84 25.75 -2.22
N GLN A 139 4.69 27.07 -2.30
CA GLN A 139 5.81 27.95 -2.61
C GLN A 139 6.58 28.18 -1.31
N TRP A 140 7.79 27.63 -1.22
CA TRP A 140 8.70 27.95 -0.14
C TRP A 140 9.62 29.07 -0.66
N GLU A 141 9.51 30.27 -0.09
CA GLU A 141 10.51 31.31 -0.32
C GLU A 141 11.84 30.87 0.29
N ASP A 142 12.87 30.94 -0.53
CA ASP A 142 14.23 30.47 -0.28
C ASP A 142 14.89 31.27 0.85
N GLN A 143 14.80 30.78 2.08
CA GLN A 143 15.65 31.27 3.17
C GLN A 143 16.91 30.41 3.22
N SER A 144 17.97 30.93 2.61
CA SER A 144 19.34 30.47 2.77
C SER A 144 19.72 30.46 4.25
N PHE A 145 19.87 29.27 4.84
CA PHE A 145 20.53 29.13 6.13
C PHE A 145 22.04 29.24 5.92
N ALA A 146 22.61 30.38 6.30
CA ALA A 146 24.05 30.52 6.47
C ALA A 146 24.47 29.69 7.69
N ILE A 147 25.28 28.64 7.46
CA ILE A 147 25.95 27.92 8.54
C ILE A 147 27.06 28.86 9.07
N PRO A 148 27.10 29.20 10.36
CA PRO A 148 28.25 29.90 10.91
C PRO A 148 29.47 28.98 10.84
N GLU A 149 30.47 29.35 10.05
CA GLU A 149 31.85 28.90 10.27
C GLU A 149 32.28 29.38 11.65
N GLN A 150 32.50 28.44 12.57
CA GLN A 150 33.63 28.39 13.53
C GLN A 150 33.34 27.43 14.68
N CYS A 151 34.01 26.27 14.66
CA CYS A 151 34.74 25.75 15.82
C CYS A 151 35.58 24.54 15.39
N GLN A 152 36.75 24.85 14.81
CA GLN A 152 37.92 23.99 14.93
C GLN A 152 38.27 23.90 16.43
N ASN A 153 38.52 22.69 16.92
CA ASN A 153 38.86 22.30 18.29
C ASN A 153 37.72 22.24 19.34
N CYS A 154 37.11 21.06 19.47
CA CYS A 154 36.87 20.47 20.79
C CYS A 154 37.30 19.00 20.77
N LEU A 155 38.57 18.78 21.13
CA LEU A 155 39.06 17.52 21.72
C LEU A 155 38.45 17.31 23.11
N TYR A 156 38.68 16.10 23.64
CA TYR A 156 38.43 15.60 25.01
C TYR A 156 37.02 15.05 25.26
N ARG A 157 36.81 13.98 26.03
CA ARG A 157 37.62 12.87 26.60
C ARG A 157 36.56 11.99 27.29
N THR A 158 36.81 10.71 27.36
CA THR A 158 36.08 9.69 28.12
C THR A 158 35.54 10.13 29.49
N ARG A 159 34.37 9.60 29.83
CA ARG A 159 34.19 8.85 31.08
C ARG A 159 33.25 7.67 30.87
#